data_AF-A0A1M5R487-F1
#
_entry.id   AF-A0A1M5R487-F1
#
_cell.length_a   1.000
_cell.length_b   1.000
_cell.length_c   1.000
_cell.angle_alpha   90.00
_cell.angle_beta   90.00
_cell.angle_gamma   90.00
#
_symmetry.space_group_name_H-M   'P 1'
#
loop_
_entity.id
_entity.type
_entity.pdbx_description
1 polymer ?
#
loop_
_entity_poly.entity_id
_entity_poly.type
_entity_poly.pdbx_seq_one_letter_code
_entity_poly.pdbx_strand_id
1 'polypeptide(L)' 'MTHPSHWPATANVNLKKGFRIHLLVFLLATPALWLVWYLTDTTYPWPLWSTPAWAIGVLFHYLGAFVFKKPVNN' A
#
# COMPACT_ATOMS: atom_id res chain seq x y z
N MET A 1 21.55 11.31 -34.54
CA MET A 1 20.53 12.17 -33.93
C MET A 1 20.22 11.62 -32.55
N THR A 2 20.73 12.23 -31.49
CA THR A 2 20.50 11.83 -30.10
C THR A 2 19.33 12.65 -29.56
N HIS A 3 18.22 12.01 -29.17
CA HIS A 3 17.10 12.67 -28.52
C HIS A 3 17.41 12.77 -27.01
N PRO A 4 17.70 13.96 -26.45
CA PRO A 4 17.83 14.10 -25.02
C PRO A 4 16.45 13.89 -24.40
N SER A 5 16.31 12.83 -23.59
CA SER A 5 15.09 12.60 -22.84
C SER A 5 15.04 13.59 -21.67
N HIS A 6 14.16 14.59 -21.77
CA HIS A 6 13.85 15.48 -20.66
C HIS A 6 12.94 14.71 -19.66
N TRP A 7 13.49 13.73 -18.94
CA TRP A 7 12.75 13.21 -17.80
C TRP A 7 12.79 14.28 -16.71
N PRO A 8 11.64 14.86 -16.30
CA PRO A 8 11.64 15.83 -15.21
C PRO A 8 12.26 15.18 -13.99
N ALA A 9 13.21 15.89 -13.38
CA ALA A 9 13.92 15.47 -12.18
C ALA A 9 12.94 14.86 -11.17
N THR A 10 13.31 13.69 -10.66
CA THR A 10 12.56 12.82 -9.74
C THR A 10 11.58 13.61 -8.87
N ALA A 11 10.28 13.43 -9.10
CA ALA A 11 9.27 13.93 -8.16
C ALA A 11 9.64 13.42 -6.76
N ASN A 12 9.68 14.33 -5.78
CA ASN A 12 9.98 13.98 -4.40
C ASN A 12 8.82 13.16 -3.82
N VAL A 13 8.83 11.85 -4.06
CA VAL A 13 7.82 10.93 -3.54
C VAL A 13 8.03 10.77 -2.05
N ASN A 14 7.10 11.28 -1.25
CA ASN A 14 7.10 11.09 0.21
C ASN A 14 6.56 9.69 0.56
N LEU A 15 7.46 8.73 0.71
CA LEU A 15 7.15 7.32 1.02
C LEU A 15 6.33 7.18 2.31
N LYS A 16 6.61 8.00 3.33
CA LYS A 16 5.86 7.98 4.61
C LYS A 16 4.42 8.46 4.43
N LYS A 17 4.18 9.49 3.60
CA LYS A 17 2.83 9.95 3.26
C LYS A 17 2.07 8.86 2.50
N GLY A 18 2.71 8.22 1.53
CA GLY A 18 2.15 7.08 0.82
C GLY A 18 1.73 5.97 1.78
N PHE A 19 2.61 5.58 2.70
CA PHE A 19 2.32 4.56 3.71
C PHE A 19 1.10 4.89 4.57
N ARG A 20 1.01 6.12 5.10
CA ARG A 20 -0.11 6.55 5.93
C ARG A 20 -1.45 6.45 5.21
N ILE A 21 -1.49 6.83 3.93
CA ILE A 21 -2.72 6.74 3.11
C ILE A 21 -3.11 5.27 2.94
N HIS A 22 -2.17 4.41 2.53
CA HIS A 22 -2.47 2.99 2.31
C HIS A 22 -2.92 2.30 3.60
N LEU A 23 -2.28 2.60 4.72
CA LEU A 23 -2.67 2.09 6.04
C LEU A 23 -4.08 2.56 6.43
N LEU A 24 -4.41 3.84 6.22
CA LEU A 24 -5.73 4.37 6.52
C LEU A 24 -6.83 3.70 5.67
N VAL A 25 -6.57 3.54 4.37
CA VAL A 25 -7.48 2.80 3.48
C VAL A 25 -7.66 1.36 3.93
N PHE A 26 -6.58 0.67 4.30
CA PHE A 26 -6.65 -0.70 4.85
C PHE A 26 -7.52 -0.77 6.11
N LEU A 27 -7.34 0.16 7.05
CA LEU A 27 -8.07 0.19 8.32
C LEU A 27 -9.55 0.56 8.19
N LEU A 28 -9.95 1.28 7.14
CA LEU A 28 -11.35 1.64 6.90
C LEU A 28 -12.06 0.63 5.99
N ALA A 29 -11.42 0.23 4.90
CA ALA A 29 -12.00 -0.68 3.92
C ALA A 29 -12.13 -2.10 4.47
N THR A 30 -11.11 -2.60 5.20
CA THR A 30 -11.15 -3.98 5.71
C THR A 30 -12.35 -4.20 6.63
N PRO A 31 -12.58 -3.41 7.70
CA PRO A 31 -13.77 -3.59 8.54
C PRO A 31 -15.09 -3.42 7.76
N ALA A 32 -15.15 -2.51 6.78
CA ALA A 32 -16.33 -2.34 5.95
C ALA A 32 -16.63 -3.60 5.12
N LEU A 33 -15.62 -4.24 4.51
CA LEU A 33 -15.79 -5.50 3.78
C LEU A 33 -16.26 -6.63 4.69
N TRP A 34 -15.67 -6.74 5.89
CA TRP A 34 -16.10 -7.71 6.90
C TRP A 34 -17.53 -7.45 7.40
N LEU A 35 -17.91 -6.18 7.55
CA LEU A 35 -19.27 -5.80 7.92
C LEU A 35 -20.28 -6.16 6.83
N VAL A 36 -19.96 -5.89 5.56
CA VAL A 36 -20.80 -6.31 4.42
C VAL A 36 -20.99 -7.82 4.44
N TRP A 37 -19.91 -8.59 4.54
CA TRP A 37 -19.99 -10.05 4.62
C TRP A 37 -20.88 -10.52 5.78
N TYR A 38 -20.71 -9.93 6.97
CA TYR A 38 -21.49 -10.28 8.15
C TYR A 38 -22.99 -9.98 8.00
N LEU A 39 -23.34 -8.91 7.27
CA LEU A 39 -24.73 -8.47 7.10
C LEU A 39 -25.45 -9.11 5.91
N THR A 40 -24.73 -9.69 4.94
CA THR A 40 -25.34 -10.23 3.71
C THR A 40 -25.39 -11.75 3.67
N ASP A 41 -24.25 -12.42 3.78
CA ASP A 41 -24.15 -13.88 3.69
C ASP A 41 -22.83 -14.36 4.30
N THR A 42 -22.95 -15.10 5.40
CA THR A 42 -21.82 -15.65 6.14
C THR A 42 -21.41 -17.05 5.69
N THR A 43 -22.07 -17.63 4.69
CA THR A 43 -21.80 -19.00 4.20
C THR A 43 -20.39 -19.14 3.62
N TYR A 44 -19.90 -18.09 2.96
CA TYR A 44 -18.55 -18.06 2.39
C TYR A 44 -17.77 -16.81 2.84
N PRO A 45 -16.71 -16.95 3.65
CA PRO A 45 -15.91 -15.84 4.17
C PRO A 45 -14.97 -15.24 3.14
N TRP A 46 -15.52 -14.66 2.07
CA TRP A 46 -14.74 -14.04 1.00
C TRP A 46 -13.74 -12.95 1.44
N PRO A 47 -13.94 -12.16 2.53
CA PRO A 47 -12.95 -11.20 2.98
C PRO A 47 -11.63 -11.82 3.46
N LEU A 48 -11.59 -13.15 3.70
CA LEU A 48 -10.37 -13.88 4.06
C LEU A 48 -9.34 -13.91 2.94
N TRP A 49 -9.73 -13.69 1.68
CA TRP A 49 -8.77 -13.63 0.58
C TRP A 49 -8.18 -12.23 0.41
N SER A 50 -9.02 -11.20 0.54
CA SER A 50 -8.60 -9.81 0.36
C SER A 50 -7.78 -9.30 1.54
N THR A 51 -8.18 -9.64 2.78
CA THR A 51 -7.55 -9.09 4.00
C THR A 51 -6.06 -9.44 4.11
N PRO A 52 -5.64 -10.72 4.00
CA PRO A 52 -4.22 -11.07 4.11
C PRO A 52 -3.41 -10.57 2.92
N ALA A 53 -3.95 -10.63 1.71
CA ALA A 53 -3.27 -10.13 0.51
C ALA A 53 -2.94 -8.64 0.63
N TRP A 54 -3.90 -7.83 1.11
CA TRP A 54 -3.66 -6.40 1.38
C TRP A 54 -2.76 -6.15 2.58
N ALA A 55 -2.88 -6.94 3.65
CA ALA A 55 -2.00 -6.82 4.81
C ALA A 55 -0.52 -7.02 4.44
N ILE A 56 -0.24 -7.95 3.52
CA ILE A 56 1.10 -8.15 2.94
C ILE A 56 1.54 -6.88 2.20
N GLY A 57 0.67 -6.26 1.40
CA GLY A 57 0.94 -4.99 0.73
C GLY A 57 1.30 -3.85 1.70
N VAL A 58 0.54 -3.72 2.80
CA VAL A 58 0.83 -2.75 3.88
C VAL A 58 2.21 -3.02 4.49
N LEU A 59 2.54 -4.29 4.74
CA LEU A 59 3.84 -4.69 5.30
C LEU A 59 4.99 -4.27 4.37
N PHE A 60 4.92 -4.55 3.07
CA PHE A 60 5.96 -4.14 2.14
C PHE A 60 6.06 -2.61 2.01
N HIS A 61 4.94 -1.90 2.10
CA HIS A 61 4.95 -0.45 2.08
C HIS A 61 5.60 0.15 3.35
N TYR A 62 5.38 -0.48 4.50
CA TYR A 62 6.09 -0.17 5.74
C TYR A 62 7.61 -0.38 5.59
N LEU A 63 8.03 -1.53 5.06
CA LEU A 63 9.43 -1.84 4.82
C LEU A 63 10.08 -0.79 3.91
N GLY A 64 9.42 -0.43 2.80
CA GLY A 64 9.90 0.61 1.90
C GLY A 64 9.96 2.01 2.51
N ALA A 65 9.02 2.36 3.40
CA ALA A 65 8.95 3.71 3.99
C ALA A 65 9.86 3.91 5.22
N PHE A 66 10.17 2.84 5.96
CA PHE A 66 10.85 2.93 7.26
C PHE A 66 12.10 2.06 7.41
N VAL A 67 12.18 0.91 6.73
CA VAL A 67 13.28 -0.05 6.92
C VAL A 67 14.35 0.12 5.86
N PHE A 68 13.96 0.17 4.58
CA PHE A 68 14.90 0.32 3.48
C PHE A 68 15.38 1.77 3.38
N LYS A 69 16.55 2.05 3.96
CA LYS A 69 17.28 3.29 3.70
C LYS A 69 18.04 3.16 2.39
N LYS A 70 18.03 4.19 1.54
CA LYS A 70 18.99 4.28 0.44
C LYS A 70 20.40 4.35 1.05
N PRO A 71 21.36 3.50 0.63
CA PRO A 71 22.74 3.70 1.00
C PRO A 71 23.18 5.06 0.42
N VAL A 72 23.65 5.94 1.29
CA VAL A 72 24.40 7.13 0.87
C VAL A 72 25.77 6.61 0.48
N ASN A 73 26.08 6.63 -0.82
CA ASN A 73 27.43 6.40 -1.32
C ASN A 73 28.25 7.67 -1.05
N ASN A 74 29.27 7.55 -0.18
CA ASN A 74 30.28 8.57 0.05
C ASN A 74 31.34 8.53 -1.06
#